data_AF-A0A529QQ30-F1
#
_entry.id   AF-A0A529QQ30-F1
#
_cell.length_a   1.000
_cell.length_b   1.000
_cell.length_c   1.000
_cell.angle_alpha   90.00
_cell.angle_beta   90.00
_cell.angle_gamma   90.00
#
_symmetry.space_group_name_H-M   'P 1'
#
loop_
_entity.id
_entity.type
_entity.pdbx_description
1 polymer ?
#
loop_
_entity_poly.entity_id
_entity_poly.type
_entity_poly.pdbx_seq_one_letter_code
_entity_poly.pdbx_strand_id
1 'polypeptide(L)'
;MTKLHFRKLLGALVATSVQFGTLGFAFADTTILNVSYDPTRELYKAYDEAFAAHWKAETGETVTIQQSHGGSGAQARAVIDGLNADVVTLALEGDINAIVSKSKKINPDWRKKFENNSAPYTSTIIFLVRKGNPKGIHDWSDLVKDGVQVITPNPKTSGGARWNYLAAWAYANAHDGNDEAKTKEFIGKLYANAPVLDSGARGSTVTFAQKGLGDVLIGWENDAYLA
;
A
#
# COMPACT_ATOMS: atom_id res chain seq x y z
N MET A 1 91.29 5.37 39.77
CA MET A 1 90.55 4.10 39.93
C MET A 1 89.48 4.32 40.99
N THR A 2 88.24 4.56 40.59
CA THR A 2 87.14 4.81 41.54
C THR A 2 85.90 4.10 40.99
N LYS A 3 85.49 3.02 41.65
CA LYS A 3 84.39 2.14 41.21
C LYS A 3 83.04 2.78 41.59
N LEU A 4 82.19 3.01 40.59
CA LEU A 4 80.82 3.48 40.74
C LEU A 4 79.92 2.32 41.21
N HIS A 5 79.14 2.53 42.28
CA HIS A 5 78.16 1.57 42.79
C HIS A 5 76.90 1.56 41.91
N PHE A 6 76.60 0.42 41.31
CA PHE A 6 75.38 0.20 40.53
C PHE A 6 74.25 -0.28 41.46
N ARG A 7 73.33 0.62 41.84
CA ARG A 7 72.09 0.26 42.56
C ARG A 7 71.12 -0.36 41.55
N LYS A 8 70.71 -1.61 41.82
CA LYS A 8 69.67 -2.33 41.09
C LYS A 8 68.33 -1.62 41.27
N LEU A 9 67.78 -1.04 40.20
CA LEU A 9 66.36 -0.71 40.10
C LEU A 9 65.66 -1.91 39.46
N LEU A 10 64.84 -2.60 40.26
CA LEU A 10 63.91 -3.61 39.79
C LEU A 10 62.72 -2.86 39.15
N GLY A 11 62.69 -2.79 37.82
CA GLY A 11 61.55 -2.25 37.08
C GLY A 11 60.39 -3.24 37.12
N ALA A 12 59.27 -2.83 37.71
CA ALA A 12 58.01 -3.56 37.63
C ALA A 12 57.46 -3.45 36.20
N LEU A 13 57.50 -4.56 35.46
CA LEU A 13 56.89 -4.67 34.14
C LEU A 13 55.39 -4.92 34.34
N VAL A 14 54.57 -3.87 34.28
CA VAL A 14 53.12 -4.01 34.20
C VAL A 14 52.78 -4.40 32.76
N ALA A 15 52.40 -5.67 32.56
CA ALA A 15 51.87 -6.15 31.30
C ALA A 15 50.46 -5.59 31.10
N THR A 16 50.33 -4.50 30.36
CA THR A 16 49.05 -4.03 29.83
C THR A 16 48.63 -4.93 28.66
N SER A 17 47.89 -5.99 28.96
CA SER A 17 47.14 -6.72 27.94
C SER A 17 45.97 -5.86 27.49
N VAL A 18 46.14 -5.11 26.39
CA VAL A 18 45.03 -4.49 25.68
C VAL A 18 44.24 -5.63 25.03
N GLN A 19 43.20 -6.09 25.71
CA GLN A 19 42.17 -6.91 25.08
C GLN A 19 41.49 -6.04 24.03
N PHE A 20 41.91 -6.20 22.77
CA PHE A 20 41.08 -5.87 21.63
C PHE A 20 39.89 -6.83 21.65
N GLY A 21 38.91 -6.54 22.52
CA GLY A 21 37.58 -7.10 22.36
C GLY A 21 37.10 -6.72 20.97
N THR A 22 36.72 -7.72 20.18
CA THR A 22 35.99 -7.50 18.95
C THR A 22 34.85 -6.53 19.24
N LEU A 23 34.92 -5.33 18.68
CA LEU A 23 33.79 -4.41 18.64
C LEU A 23 32.69 -5.14 17.87
N GLY A 24 31.86 -5.89 18.58
CA GLY A 24 30.63 -6.40 18.03
C GLY A 24 29.81 -5.17 17.66
N PHE A 25 29.60 -4.95 16.38
CA PHE A 25 28.65 -3.95 15.92
C PHE A 25 27.29 -4.35 16.50
N ALA A 26 26.84 -3.61 17.51
CA ALA A 26 25.49 -3.74 18.02
C ALA A 26 24.57 -3.12 16.95
N PHE A 27 23.97 -3.96 16.11
CA PHE A 27 22.98 -3.52 15.15
C PHE A 27 21.70 -3.18 15.93
N ALA A 28 21.26 -1.92 15.86
CA ALA A 28 20.00 -1.50 16.44
C ALA A 28 18.84 -2.13 15.65
N ASP A 29 17.81 -2.61 16.35
CA ASP A 29 16.61 -3.14 15.70
C ASP A 29 15.93 -2.02 14.90
N THR A 30 15.93 -2.17 13.57
CA THR A 30 15.33 -1.19 12.66
C THR A 30 13.85 -1.47 12.52
N THR A 31 13.01 -0.45 12.71
CA THR A 31 11.56 -0.56 12.47
C THR A 31 11.18 0.29 11.26
N ILE A 32 10.44 -0.31 10.32
CA ILE A 32 9.94 0.36 9.11
C ILE A 32 8.41 0.40 9.19
N LEU A 33 7.80 1.57 9.05
CA LEU A 33 6.36 1.72 8.87
C LEU A 33 6.01 1.81 7.37
N ASN A 34 5.33 0.79 6.85
CA ASN A 34 4.68 0.78 5.55
C ASN A 34 3.23 1.26 5.67
N VAL A 35 2.95 2.46 5.15
CA VAL A 35 1.59 2.97 4.99
C VAL A 35 1.08 2.57 3.61
N SER A 36 0.20 1.57 3.58
CA SER A 36 -0.31 0.94 2.37
C SER A 36 -1.82 1.14 2.18
N TYR A 37 -2.34 0.76 1.01
CA TYR A 37 -3.77 0.76 0.72
C TYR A 37 -4.48 -0.54 1.17
N ASP A 38 -5.81 -0.53 1.14
CA ASP A 38 -6.65 -1.46 1.90
C ASP A 38 -6.51 -2.98 1.60
N PRO A 39 -6.40 -3.43 0.33
CA PRO A 39 -6.42 -4.85 -0.01
C PRO A 39 -5.03 -5.52 0.01
N THR A 40 -3.96 -4.82 0.39
CA THR A 40 -2.58 -5.36 0.37
C THR A 40 -2.16 -6.04 1.68
N ARG A 41 -3.10 -6.28 2.61
CA ARG A 41 -2.82 -6.81 3.96
C ARG A 41 -2.12 -8.16 3.92
N GLU A 42 -2.70 -9.11 3.17
CA GLU A 42 -2.17 -10.46 3.06
C GLU A 42 -0.86 -10.49 2.26
N LEU A 43 -0.75 -9.64 1.23
CA LEU A 43 0.48 -9.45 0.46
C LEU A 43 1.63 -8.99 1.35
N TYR A 44 1.47 -7.88 2.08
CA TYR A 44 2.56 -7.35 2.89
C TYR A 44 2.83 -8.22 4.10
N LYS A 45 1.84 -8.93 4.68
CA LYS A 45 2.13 -9.91 5.73
C LYS A 45 3.15 -10.96 5.26
N ALA A 46 2.94 -11.52 4.07
CA ALA A 46 3.84 -12.52 3.50
C ALA A 46 5.17 -11.91 3.03
N TYR A 47 5.12 -10.75 2.37
CA TYR A 47 6.31 -10.09 1.85
C TYR A 47 7.23 -9.57 2.96
N ASP A 48 6.66 -8.99 4.02
CA ASP A 48 7.43 -8.43 5.14
C ASP A 48 8.19 -9.53 5.90
N GLU A 49 7.56 -10.70 6.10
CA GLU A 49 8.23 -11.87 6.69
C GLU A 49 9.40 -12.34 5.82
N ALA A 50 9.17 -12.45 4.51
CA ALA A 50 10.20 -12.84 3.55
C ALA A 50 11.35 -11.81 3.48
N PHE A 51 11.04 -10.52 3.45
CA PHE A 51 12.02 -9.44 3.40
C PHE A 51 12.86 -9.37 4.68
N ALA A 52 12.24 -9.46 5.86
CA ALA A 52 12.97 -9.45 7.12
C ALA A 52 13.93 -10.65 7.25
N ALA A 53 13.49 -11.84 6.85
CA ALA A 53 14.34 -13.03 6.83
C ALA A 53 15.52 -12.89 5.84
N HIS A 54 15.24 -12.38 4.64
CA HIS A 54 16.25 -12.11 3.62
C HIS A 54 17.27 -11.07 4.09
N TRP A 55 16.81 -9.93 4.64
CA TRP A 55 17.68 -8.87 5.13
C TRP A 55 18.62 -9.37 6.23
N LYS A 56 18.09 -10.12 7.20
CA LYS A 56 18.89 -10.70 8.28
C LYS A 56 19.94 -11.69 7.79
N ALA A 57 19.61 -12.48 6.77
CA ALA A 57 20.55 -13.42 6.16
C ALA A 57 21.69 -12.69 5.42
N GLU A 58 21.40 -11.56 4.78
CA GLU A 58 22.41 -10.80 4.01
C GLU A 58 23.26 -9.87 4.88
N THR A 59 22.65 -9.19 5.85
CA THR A 59 23.30 -8.10 6.60
C THR A 59 23.58 -8.44 8.05
N GLY A 60 22.90 -9.45 8.60
CA GLY A 60 22.87 -9.74 10.04
C GLY A 60 21.93 -8.84 10.84
N GLU A 61 21.33 -7.82 10.22
CA GLU A 61 20.43 -6.88 10.89
C GLU A 61 19.01 -7.43 11.02
N THR A 62 18.36 -7.16 12.15
CA THR A 62 16.93 -7.47 12.31
C THR A 62 16.10 -6.24 11.96
N VAL A 63 15.17 -6.41 11.02
CA VAL A 63 14.19 -5.39 10.63
C VAL A 63 12.80 -5.85 11.03
N THR A 64 12.05 -4.98 11.69
CA THR A 64 10.61 -5.14 11.97
C THR A 64 9.83 -4.24 11.03
N ILE A 65 8.86 -4.79 10.30
CA ILE A 65 7.99 -4.00 9.42
C ILE A 65 6.60 -3.91 10.06
N GLN A 66 6.14 -2.69 10.25
CA GLN A 66 4.79 -2.36 10.69
C GLN A 66 3.95 -1.92 9.50
N GLN A 67 2.66 -2.24 9.54
CA GLN A 67 1.74 -1.96 8.45
C GLN A 67 0.60 -1.06 8.92
N SER A 68 0.19 -0.14 8.04
CA SER A 68 -1.05 0.60 8.17
C SER A 68 -1.83 0.48 6.87
N HIS A 69 -3.10 0.08 6.94
CA HIS A 69 -3.96 -0.16 5.77
C HIS A 69 -5.29 0.57 5.88
N GLY A 70 -5.71 1.17 4.77
CA GLY A 70 -7.02 1.80 4.63
C GLY A 70 -7.23 2.34 3.21
N GLY A 71 -8.27 3.15 3.02
CA GLY A 71 -8.48 3.85 1.75
C GLY A 71 -7.24 4.67 1.36
N SER A 72 -6.70 4.44 0.16
CA SER A 72 -5.43 5.03 -0.30
C SER A 72 -5.35 6.55 -0.14
N GLY A 73 -6.43 7.28 -0.41
CA GLY A 73 -6.47 8.74 -0.23
C GLY A 73 -6.52 9.14 1.25
N ALA A 74 -7.13 8.33 2.12
CA ALA A 74 -7.11 8.55 3.56
C ALA A 74 -5.72 8.29 4.16
N GLN A 75 -5.05 7.23 3.70
CA GLN A 75 -3.67 6.90 4.08
C GLN A 75 -2.69 8.00 3.66
N ALA A 76 -2.81 8.52 2.44
CA ALA A 76 -2.02 9.67 1.99
C ALA A 76 -2.23 10.91 2.88
N ARG A 77 -3.48 11.20 3.26
CA ARG A 77 -3.78 12.29 4.21
C ARG A 77 -3.15 12.06 5.57
N ALA A 78 -3.23 10.86 6.12
CA ALA A 78 -2.59 10.54 7.40
C ALA A 78 -1.08 10.83 7.36
N VAL A 79 -0.39 10.48 6.27
CA VAL A 79 1.04 10.78 6.08
C VAL A 79 1.31 12.29 5.97
N ILE A 80 0.47 13.01 5.23
CA ILE A 80 0.55 14.48 5.14
C ILE A 80 0.40 15.12 6.52
N ASP A 81 -0.55 14.63 7.32
CA ASP A 81 -0.94 15.22 8.60
C ASP A 81 -0.03 14.81 9.78
N GLY A 82 0.92 13.89 9.58
CA GLY A 82 1.97 13.61 10.56
C GLY A 82 2.28 12.15 10.82
N LEU A 83 1.59 11.19 10.19
CA LEU A 83 1.99 9.78 10.27
C LEU A 83 3.37 9.62 9.62
N ASN A 84 4.34 9.17 10.40
CA ASN A 84 5.74 9.04 9.99
C ASN A 84 5.96 7.71 9.27
N ALA A 85 5.49 7.62 8.04
CA ALA A 85 5.76 6.50 7.15
C ALA A 85 7.21 6.53 6.66
N ASP A 86 7.90 5.39 6.74
CA ASP A 86 9.19 5.19 6.10
C ASP A 86 9.01 4.89 4.62
N VAL A 87 7.97 4.11 4.29
CA VAL A 87 7.56 3.81 2.91
C VAL A 87 6.05 3.96 2.76
N VAL A 88 5.63 4.41 1.57
CA VAL A 88 4.23 4.43 1.18
C VAL A 88 4.03 3.54 -0.04
N THR A 89 3.03 2.67 0.02
CA THR A 89 2.71 1.74 -1.07
C THR A 89 1.24 1.89 -1.40
N LEU A 90 0.91 2.90 -2.20
CA LEU A 90 -0.46 3.39 -2.38
C LEU A 90 -1.08 2.92 -3.71
N ALA A 91 -2.40 3.08 -3.85
CA ALA A 91 -3.16 2.50 -4.95
C ALA A 91 -3.01 3.23 -6.30
N LEU A 92 -2.54 4.48 -6.30
CA LEU A 92 -2.36 5.29 -7.51
C LEU A 92 -1.41 6.46 -7.31
N GLU A 93 -0.83 6.91 -8.41
CA GLU A 93 0.16 7.99 -8.48
C GLU A 93 -0.32 9.30 -7.81
N GLY A 94 -1.57 9.68 -8.03
CA GLY A 94 -2.15 10.91 -7.51
C GLY A 94 -2.09 11.04 -5.98
N ASP A 95 -2.12 9.92 -5.24
CA ASP A 95 -2.04 9.94 -3.78
C ASP A 95 -0.60 10.20 -3.30
N ILE A 96 0.40 9.64 -3.99
CA ILE A 96 1.81 9.88 -3.70
C ILE A 96 2.17 11.33 -4.10
N ASN A 97 1.68 11.81 -5.24
CA ASN A 97 1.83 13.20 -5.67
C ASN A 97 1.19 14.20 -4.69
N ALA A 98 0.10 13.82 -4.02
CA ALA A 98 -0.48 14.63 -2.95
C ALA A 98 0.46 14.73 -1.73
N ILE A 99 1.14 13.64 -1.34
CA ILE A 99 2.14 13.66 -0.27
C ILE A 99 3.32 14.57 -0.65
N VAL A 100 3.85 14.41 -1.86
CA VAL A 100 4.95 15.25 -2.41
C VAL A 100 4.57 16.74 -2.31
N SER A 101 3.44 17.12 -2.89
CA SER A 101 3.04 18.53 -3.01
C SER A 101 2.69 19.17 -1.67
N LYS A 102 2.06 18.44 -0.75
CA LYS A 102 1.54 19.01 0.51
C LYS A 102 2.49 18.91 1.69
N SER A 103 3.34 17.89 1.74
CA SER A 103 4.24 17.65 2.88
C SER A 103 5.72 17.76 2.54
N LYS A 104 6.08 17.67 1.24
CA LYS A 104 7.47 17.62 0.76
C LYS A 104 8.31 16.48 1.34
N LYS A 105 7.68 15.47 1.96
CA LYS A 105 8.33 14.28 2.55
C LYS A 105 8.91 13.33 1.50
N ILE A 106 8.43 13.40 0.26
CA ILE A 106 8.85 12.54 -0.85
C ILE A 106 9.42 13.43 -1.96
N ASN A 107 10.53 12.98 -2.57
CA ASN A 107 11.16 13.67 -3.70
C ASN A 107 10.18 13.77 -4.89
N PRO A 108 10.02 14.94 -5.56
CA PRO A 108 9.15 15.08 -6.72
C PRO A 108 9.39 14.11 -7.87
N ASP A 109 10.62 13.64 -8.08
CA ASP A 109 10.97 12.67 -9.12
C ASP A 109 10.79 11.20 -8.70
N TRP A 110 10.10 10.92 -7.58
CA TRP A 110 9.91 9.56 -7.03
C TRP A 110 9.42 8.53 -8.07
N ARG A 111 8.58 8.95 -9.02
CA ARG A 111 7.97 8.07 -10.04
C ARG A 111 9.01 7.47 -10.99
N LYS A 112 10.17 8.12 -11.12
CA LYS A 112 11.28 7.65 -11.98
C LYS A 112 12.33 6.86 -11.20
N LYS A 113 12.20 6.78 -9.87
CA LYS A 113 13.22 6.17 -9.00
C LYS A 113 13.34 4.66 -9.23
N PHE A 114 12.25 4.00 -9.57
CA PHE A 114 12.21 2.58 -9.86
C PHE A 114 11.56 2.32 -11.22
N GLU A 115 11.76 1.12 -11.76
CA GLU A 115 11.18 0.69 -13.02
C GLU A 115 9.65 0.74 -12.99
N ASN A 116 9.03 0.67 -14.18
CA ASN A 116 7.58 0.57 -14.34
C ASN A 116 6.81 1.70 -13.63
N ASN A 117 7.36 2.92 -13.65
CA ASN A 117 6.80 4.09 -12.96
C ASN A 117 6.66 3.89 -11.44
N SER A 118 7.58 3.14 -10.83
CA SER A 118 7.52 2.73 -9.43
C SER A 118 6.28 1.91 -9.08
N ALA A 119 5.73 1.16 -10.06
CA ALA A 119 4.65 0.20 -9.86
C ALA A 119 5.18 -1.23 -10.11
N PRO A 120 5.61 -1.95 -9.06
CA PRO A 120 6.21 -3.28 -9.19
C PRO A 120 5.22 -4.38 -9.60
N TYR A 121 3.91 -4.11 -9.54
CA TYR A 121 2.84 -4.98 -10.00
C TYR A 121 1.68 -4.15 -10.53
N THR A 122 0.76 -4.81 -11.23
CA THR A 122 -0.50 -4.21 -11.71
C THR A 122 -1.68 -5.11 -11.33
N SER A 123 -2.89 -4.56 -11.46
CA SER A 123 -4.17 -5.26 -11.31
C SER A 123 -5.16 -4.63 -12.29
N THR A 124 -6.34 -5.22 -12.42
CA THR A 124 -7.47 -4.61 -13.11
C THR A 124 -8.71 -4.51 -12.23
N ILE A 125 -9.77 -3.90 -12.77
CA ILE A 125 -11.10 -3.82 -12.16
C ILE A 125 -11.99 -4.89 -12.79
N ILE A 126 -12.67 -5.65 -11.95
CA ILE A 126 -13.59 -6.71 -12.34
C ILE A 126 -14.96 -6.54 -11.70
N PHE A 127 -15.92 -7.37 -12.14
CA PHE A 127 -17.18 -7.59 -11.45
C PHE A 127 -17.15 -8.92 -10.71
N LEU A 128 -17.40 -8.88 -9.41
CA LEU A 128 -17.71 -10.06 -8.63
C LEU A 128 -19.23 -10.14 -8.46
N VAL A 129 -19.84 -11.23 -8.92
CA VAL A 129 -21.30 -11.44 -8.91
C VAL A 129 -21.68 -12.59 -7.99
N ARG A 130 -22.95 -12.62 -7.57
CA ARG A 130 -23.52 -13.74 -6.80
C ARG A 130 -23.45 -15.04 -7.60
N LYS A 131 -23.34 -16.18 -6.91
CA LYS A 131 -23.32 -17.52 -7.52
C LYS A 131 -24.49 -17.71 -8.48
N GLY A 132 -24.19 -18.15 -9.70
CA GLY A 132 -25.18 -18.35 -10.78
C GLY A 132 -25.54 -17.08 -11.55
N ASN A 133 -24.98 -15.92 -11.19
CA ASN A 133 -25.23 -14.63 -11.85
C ASN A 133 -26.72 -14.33 -12.05
N PRO A 134 -27.53 -14.24 -10.97
CA PRO A 134 -29.00 -14.15 -11.07
C PRO A 134 -29.50 -12.87 -11.76
N LYS A 135 -28.67 -11.82 -11.84
CA LYS A 135 -28.98 -10.57 -12.55
C LYS A 135 -28.47 -10.54 -13.99
N GLY A 136 -27.80 -11.59 -14.45
CA GLY A 136 -27.25 -11.66 -15.81
C GLY A 136 -26.28 -10.52 -16.12
N ILE A 137 -25.39 -10.21 -15.17
CA ILE A 137 -24.41 -9.12 -15.30
C ILE A 137 -23.21 -9.62 -16.09
N HIS A 138 -22.95 -8.98 -17.22
CA HIS A 138 -21.89 -9.33 -18.16
C HIS A 138 -21.04 -8.12 -18.54
N ASP A 139 -21.59 -6.91 -18.48
CA ASP A 139 -20.90 -5.69 -18.87
C ASP A 139 -21.38 -4.46 -18.07
N TRP A 140 -20.68 -3.33 -18.21
CA TRP A 140 -20.96 -2.08 -17.50
C TRP A 140 -22.39 -1.56 -17.71
N SER A 141 -22.97 -1.77 -18.89
CA SER A 141 -24.36 -1.37 -19.19
C SER A 141 -25.40 -2.13 -18.35
N ASP A 142 -25.06 -3.31 -17.80
CA ASP A 142 -25.95 -4.04 -16.90
C ASP A 142 -26.02 -3.39 -15.51
N LEU A 143 -24.98 -2.67 -15.10
CA LEU A 143 -24.87 -2.08 -13.77
C LEU A 143 -25.82 -0.89 -13.55
N VAL A 144 -26.31 -0.29 -14.64
CA VAL A 144 -27.23 0.86 -14.62
C VAL A 144 -28.69 0.46 -14.83
N LYS A 145 -28.99 -0.84 -14.90
CA LYS A 145 -30.37 -1.35 -15.03
C LYS A 145 -31.14 -1.19 -13.72
N ASP A 146 -32.45 -1.04 -13.84
CA ASP A 146 -33.34 -0.97 -12.68
C ASP A 146 -33.26 -2.24 -11.83
N GLY A 147 -33.21 -2.05 -10.52
CA GLY A 147 -33.17 -3.16 -9.56
C GLY A 147 -31.83 -3.90 -9.47
N VAL A 148 -30.75 -3.36 -10.06
CA VAL A 148 -29.37 -3.81 -9.81
C VAL A 148 -28.77 -2.95 -8.69
N GLN A 149 -28.22 -3.60 -7.68
CA GLN A 149 -27.49 -2.94 -6.60
C GLN A 149 -25.98 -3.17 -6.75
N VAL A 150 -25.24 -2.07 -6.90
CA VAL A 150 -23.80 -2.06 -7.13
C VAL A 150 -23.07 -1.73 -5.84
N ILE A 151 -22.12 -2.56 -5.44
CA ILE A 151 -21.19 -2.25 -4.36
C ILE A 151 -19.90 -1.70 -4.95
N THR A 152 -19.50 -0.52 -4.48
CA THR A 152 -18.24 0.15 -4.85
C THR A 152 -17.83 1.07 -3.70
N PRO A 153 -16.52 1.27 -3.43
CA PRO A 153 -16.10 2.15 -2.35
C PRO A 153 -16.24 3.64 -2.71
N ASN A 154 -15.98 4.52 -1.74
CA ASN A 154 -16.07 5.97 -1.87
C ASN A 154 -14.83 6.58 -2.57
N PRO A 155 -14.98 7.27 -3.72
CA PRO A 155 -13.86 7.89 -4.45
C PRO A 155 -13.10 8.98 -3.67
N LYS A 156 -13.69 9.55 -2.61
CA LYS A 156 -13.05 10.58 -1.75
C LYS A 156 -11.99 10.01 -0.80
N THR A 157 -12.01 8.69 -0.57
CA THR A 157 -11.17 8.01 0.42
C THR A 157 -10.42 6.84 -0.19
N SER A 158 -11.01 6.10 -1.14
CA SER A 158 -10.42 4.91 -1.74
C SER A 158 -9.77 5.19 -3.10
N GLY A 159 -8.60 4.56 -3.33
CA GLY A 159 -7.97 4.51 -4.65
C GLY A 159 -8.69 3.56 -5.61
N GLY A 160 -9.09 2.38 -5.13
CA GLY A 160 -9.89 1.43 -5.93
C GLY A 160 -11.19 2.05 -6.42
N ALA A 161 -11.86 2.87 -5.59
CA ALA A 161 -13.07 3.59 -6.02
C ALA A 161 -12.83 4.55 -7.20
N ARG A 162 -11.65 5.19 -7.25
CA ARG A 162 -11.28 6.07 -8.36
C ARG A 162 -10.97 5.27 -9.61
N TRP A 163 -10.32 4.11 -9.49
CA TRP A 163 -10.14 3.19 -10.61
C TRP A 163 -11.47 2.63 -11.13
N ASN A 164 -12.39 2.24 -10.25
CA ASN A 164 -13.75 1.82 -10.61
C ASN A 164 -14.49 2.91 -11.39
N TYR A 165 -14.44 4.15 -10.89
CA TYR A 165 -15.03 5.31 -11.56
C TYR A 165 -14.43 5.52 -12.95
N LEU A 166 -13.10 5.49 -13.06
CA LEU A 166 -12.40 5.73 -14.33
C LEU A 166 -12.65 4.61 -15.34
N ALA A 167 -12.76 3.35 -14.90
CA ALA A 167 -13.13 2.23 -15.77
C ALA A 167 -14.55 2.39 -16.32
N ALA A 168 -15.52 2.73 -15.47
CA ALA A 168 -16.89 3.03 -15.88
C ALA A 168 -16.96 4.23 -16.83
N TRP A 169 -16.21 5.29 -16.52
CA TRP A 169 -16.13 6.50 -17.35
C TRP A 169 -15.56 6.18 -18.72
N ALA A 170 -14.45 5.44 -18.79
CA ALA A 170 -13.81 5.06 -20.04
C ALA A 170 -14.75 4.20 -20.90
N TYR A 171 -15.48 3.26 -20.29
CA TYR A 171 -16.50 2.46 -20.97
C TYR A 171 -17.60 3.32 -21.60
N ALA A 172 -18.23 4.19 -20.80
CA ALA A 172 -19.35 5.01 -21.25
C ALA A 172 -18.90 6.01 -22.31
N ASN A 173 -17.77 6.68 -22.08
CA ASN A 173 -17.20 7.63 -23.04
C ASN A 173 -16.89 6.98 -24.38
N ALA A 174 -16.41 5.73 -24.41
CA ALA A 174 -16.19 4.99 -25.64
C ALA A 174 -17.50 4.61 -26.36
N HIS A 175 -18.56 4.25 -25.62
CA HIS A 175 -19.85 3.86 -26.19
C HIS A 175 -20.69 5.06 -26.69
N ASP A 176 -20.52 6.22 -26.07
CA ASP A 176 -21.28 7.43 -26.38
C ASP A 176 -20.59 8.36 -27.40
N GLY A 177 -19.50 7.89 -28.03
CA GLY A 177 -18.77 8.67 -29.04
C GLY A 177 -17.98 9.85 -28.45
N ASN A 178 -17.49 9.70 -27.23
CA ASN A 178 -16.82 10.73 -26.43
C ASN A 178 -17.72 11.91 -26.02
N ASP A 179 -19.03 11.71 -25.94
CA ASP A 179 -19.97 12.68 -25.39
C ASP A 179 -19.88 12.70 -23.86
N GLU A 180 -19.23 13.74 -23.32
CA GLU A 180 -19.04 13.90 -21.88
C GLU A 180 -20.36 14.02 -21.11
N ALA A 181 -21.40 14.62 -21.70
CA ALA A 181 -22.69 14.79 -21.03
C ALA A 181 -23.38 13.43 -20.80
N LYS A 182 -23.37 12.57 -21.83
CA LYS A 182 -23.89 11.20 -21.73
C LYS A 182 -23.05 10.33 -20.79
N THR A 183 -21.73 10.49 -20.83
CA THR A 183 -20.82 9.81 -19.89
C THR A 183 -21.16 10.16 -18.44
N LYS A 184 -21.42 11.45 -18.15
CA LYS A 184 -21.84 11.89 -16.82
C LYS A 184 -23.21 11.32 -16.42
N GLU A 185 -24.16 11.24 -17.36
CA GLU A 185 -25.46 10.63 -17.11
C GLU A 185 -25.32 9.14 -16.74
N PHE A 186 -24.49 8.39 -17.48
CA PHE A 186 -24.19 6.99 -17.20
C PHE A 186 -23.61 6.81 -15.80
N ILE A 187 -22.60 7.61 -15.45
CA ILE A 187 -22.01 7.61 -14.10
C ILE A 187 -23.05 7.97 -13.03
N GLY A 188 -23.92 8.94 -13.30
CA GLY A 188 -25.02 9.30 -12.41
C GLY A 188 -25.94 8.11 -12.12
N LYS A 189 -26.35 7.37 -13.15
CA LYS A 189 -27.16 6.14 -13.01
C LYS A 189 -26.42 5.05 -12.25
N LEU A 190 -25.13 4.85 -12.54
CA LEU A 190 -24.31 3.85 -11.85
C LEU A 190 -24.26 4.12 -10.34
N TYR A 191 -24.01 5.37 -9.93
CA TYR A 191 -23.97 5.72 -8.52
C TYR A 191 -25.36 5.80 -7.87
N ALA A 192 -26.43 6.04 -8.63
CA ALA A 192 -27.80 5.88 -8.13
C ALA A 192 -28.11 4.42 -7.74
N ASN A 193 -27.49 3.46 -8.43
CA ASN A 193 -27.55 2.04 -8.11
C ASN A 193 -26.58 1.60 -6.99
N ALA A 194 -25.80 2.51 -6.41
CA ALA A 194 -24.85 2.21 -5.33
C ALA A 194 -25.40 2.60 -3.94
N PRO A 195 -26.02 1.66 -3.17
CA PRO A 195 -26.71 1.99 -1.92
C PRO A 195 -25.76 2.39 -0.79
N VAL A 196 -24.47 2.04 -0.89
CA VAL A 196 -23.45 2.36 0.12
C VAL A 196 -22.11 2.58 -0.56
N LEU A 197 -21.31 3.50 0.01
CA LEU A 197 -19.95 3.81 -0.43
C LEU A 197 -18.99 3.63 0.75
N ASP A 198 -18.46 2.42 0.93
CA ASP A 198 -17.50 2.12 1.99
C ASP A 198 -16.20 2.94 1.85
N SER A 199 -15.51 3.20 2.95
CA SER A 199 -14.30 4.04 2.97
C SER A 199 -13.08 3.43 2.25
N GLY A 200 -13.10 2.13 2.01
CA GLY A 200 -11.98 1.36 1.43
C GLY A 200 -12.47 0.13 0.67
N ALA A 201 -11.62 -0.39 -0.21
CA ALA A 201 -11.96 -1.55 -1.07
C ALA A 201 -12.23 -2.83 -0.25
N ARG A 202 -11.51 -3.03 0.86
CA ARG A 202 -11.79 -4.18 1.75
C ARG A 202 -13.16 -4.04 2.41
N GLY A 203 -13.54 -2.82 2.79
CA GLY A 203 -14.88 -2.53 3.30
C GLY A 203 -15.99 -2.95 2.33
N SER A 204 -15.87 -2.57 1.06
CA SER A 204 -16.80 -2.99 0.00
C SER A 204 -16.85 -4.49 -0.22
N THR A 205 -15.69 -5.16 -0.16
CA THR A 205 -15.61 -6.63 -0.25
C THR A 205 -16.36 -7.29 0.90
N VAL A 206 -16.17 -6.82 2.14
CA VAL A 206 -16.90 -7.31 3.33
C VAL A 206 -18.40 -7.05 3.20
N THR A 207 -18.80 -5.86 2.76
CA THR A 207 -20.21 -5.51 2.51
C THR A 207 -20.87 -6.45 1.52
N PHE A 208 -20.19 -6.76 0.41
CA PHE A 208 -20.71 -7.67 -0.60
C PHE A 208 -20.71 -9.13 -0.16
N ALA A 209 -19.55 -9.66 0.23
CA ALA A 209 -19.32 -11.09 0.46
C ALA A 209 -19.83 -11.57 1.82
N GLN A 210 -19.63 -10.78 2.89
CA GLN A 210 -19.96 -11.19 4.26
C GLN A 210 -21.32 -10.67 4.72
N LYS A 211 -21.65 -9.40 4.41
CA LYS A 211 -22.95 -8.81 4.81
C LYS A 211 -24.07 -9.10 3.81
N GLY A 212 -23.76 -9.67 2.65
CA GLY A 212 -24.75 -10.08 1.66
C GLY A 212 -25.48 -8.92 0.98
N LEU A 213 -24.93 -7.71 0.99
CA LEU A 213 -25.55 -6.55 0.33
C LEU A 213 -25.12 -6.46 -1.14
N GLY A 214 -26.03 -6.04 -2.01
CA GLY A 214 -25.77 -5.81 -3.42
C GLY A 214 -25.76 -7.08 -4.28
N ASP A 215 -25.90 -6.86 -5.59
CA ASP A 215 -25.93 -7.90 -6.62
C ASP A 215 -24.56 -8.12 -7.27
N VAL A 216 -23.74 -7.08 -7.30
CA VAL A 216 -22.42 -7.05 -7.92
C VAL A 216 -21.49 -6.13 -7.14
N LEU A 217 -20.23 -6.54 -6.99
CA LEU A 217 -19.13 -5.72 -6.51
C LEU A 217 -18.26 -5.32 -7.70
N ILE A 218 -18.02 -4.01 -7.85
CA ILE A 218 -16.94 -3.50 -8.69
C ILE A 218 -15.70 -3.43 -7.80
N GLY A 219 -14.71 -4.27 -8.07
CA GLY A 219 -13.57 -4.45 -7.18
C GLY A 219 -12.27 -4.75 -7.90
N TRP A 220 -11.19 -4.73 -7.14
CA TRP A 220 -9.90 -5.19 -7.63
C TRP A 220 -9.95 -6.68 -7.96
N GLU A 221 -9.27 -7.09 -9.03
CA GLU A 221 -9.08 -8.50 -9.36
C GLU A 221 -8.50 -9.31 -8.19
N ASN A 222 -7.50 -8.76 -7.49
CA ASN A 222 -6.91 -9.44 -6.34
C ASN A 222 -7.88 -9.63 -5.15
N ASP A 223 -8.92 -8.81 -5.04
CA ASP A 223 -9.94 -8.97 -3.99
C ASP A 223 -10.89 -10.14 -4.29
N ALA A 224 -10.99 -10.58 -5.54
CA ALA A 224 -11.79 -11.74 -5.93
C ALA A 224 -11.27 -13.05 -5.30
N TYR A 225 -9.96 -13.15 -5.05
CA TYR A 225 -9.36 -14.30 -4.37
C TYR A 225 -9.65 -14.34 -2.87
N LEU A 226 -10.21 -13.26 -2.32
CA LEU A 226 -10.51 -13.10 -0.89
C LEU A 226 -12.00 -13.29 -0.57
N ALA A 227 -12.86 -13.39 -1.58
CA ALA A 227 -14.31 -13.36 -1.48
C ALA A 227 -14.98 -14.74 -1.65
#